data_AF-A0A2A3XKD2-F1
#
_entry.id   AF-A0A2A3XKD2-F1
#
_cell.length_a   1.000
_cell.length_b   1.000
_cell.length_c   1.000
_cell.angle_alpha   90.00
_cell.angle_beta   90.00
_cell.angle_gamma   90.00
#
_symmetry.space_group_name_H-M   'P 1'
#
loop_
_entity.id
_entity.type
_entity.pdbx_description
1 polymer ?
#
loop_
_entity_poly.entity_id
_entity_poly.type
_entity_poly.pdbx_seq_one_letter_code
_entity_poly.pdbx_strand_id
1 'polypeptide(L)'
;MRRHLLVPLLALSLPLLAGCSSPAIQSIELLDQPATAQDELPPGLHVGGFEPDTPRFAATVHGLSFYVARAASGDAAESATADEGLCLIIAEEDHIVCGGMPFDASFYGISAKIEADDFDASALTSDGWDQVQKNLFLKGLDVQRKPGRNR
;
A
#
# COMPACT_ATOMS: atom_id res chain seq x y z
N MET A 1 -51.71 58.64 1.49
CA MET A 1 -50.84 59.08 2.60
C MET A 1 -49.70 58.08 2.75
N ARG A 2 -48.47 58.59 2.74
CA ARG A 2 -47.21 57.85 2.89
C ARG A 2 -47.12 57.16 4.25
N ARG A 3 -46.49 55.99 4.30
CA ARG A 3 -45.29 55.74 5.12
C ARG A 3 -44.74 54.33 4.91
N HIS A 4 -43.58 54.29 4.26
CA HIS A 4 -42.67 53.14 4.23
C HIS A 4 -41.99 52.98 5.60
N LEU A 5 -41.96 51.76 6.11
CA LEU A 5 -41.17 51.27 7.26
C LEU A 5 -41.14 49.73 7.12
N LEU A 6 -40.09 48.98 7.40
CA LEU A 6 -38.66 49.19 7.61
C LEU A 6 -38.13 47.74 7.59
N VAL A 7 -37.02 47.50 6.90
CA VAL A 7 -36.37 46.19 6.74
C VAL A 7 -35.95 45.61 8.10
N PRO A 8 -36.18 44.31 8.38
CA PRO A 8 -35.34 43.57 9.30
C PRO A 8 -34.37 42.68 8.52
N LEU A 9 -33.07 43.01 8.65
CA LEU A 9 -31.95 42.12 8.42
C LEU A 9 -32.18 40.84 9.24
N LEU A 10 -32.46 39.71 8.59
CA LEU A 10 -32.34 38.41 9.24
C LEU A 10 -30.91 37.89 9.03
N ALA A 11 -30.28 37.62 10.16
CA ALA A 11 -28.88 37.28 10.32
C ALA A 11 -28.48 36.03 9.52
N LEU A 12 -27.35 36.16 8.83
CA LEU A 12 -26.60 35.12 8.15
C LEU A 12 -26.10 34.10 9.19
N SER A 13 -26.76 32.95 9.30
CA SER A 13 -26.24 31.81 10.07
C SER A 13 -25.09 31.17 9.29
N LEU A 14 -23.84 31.39 9.74
CA LEU A 14 -22.67 30.69 9.21
C LEU A 14 -22.79 29.19 9.50
N PRO A 15 -22.69 28.29 8.50
CA PRO A 15 -22.47 26.89 8.77
C PRO A 15 -21.06 26.75 9.34
N LEU A 16 -20.97 26.27 10.58
CA LEU A 16 -19.75 25.74 11.16
C LEU A 16 -19.33 24.55 10.28
N LEU A 17 -18.40 24.79 9.37
CA LEU A 17 -17.62 23.74 8.72
C LEU A 17 -16.84 23.03 9.84
N ALA A 18 -17.46 22.02 10.44
CA ALA A 18 -16.75 20.94 11.08
C ALA A 18 -15.91 20.28 9.99
N GLY A 19 -14.70 20.79 9.78
CA GLY A 19 -13.67 20.10 9.05
C GLY A 19 -13.42 18.81 9.80
N CYS A 20 -14.02 17.71 9.33
CA CYS A 20 -13.50 16.39 9.62
C CYS A 20 -12.07 16.40 9.08
N SER A 21 -11.08 16.61 9.95
CA SER A 21 -9.74 16.15 9.65
C SER A 21 -9.84 14.64 9.62
N SER A 22 -10.15 14.08 8.44
CA SER A 22 -9.92 12.67 8.23
C SER A 22 -8.44 12.43 8.58
N PRO A 23 -8.12 11.45 9.44
CA PRO A 23 -6.73 11.06 9.63
C PRO A 23 -6.15 10.83 8.24
N ALA A 24 -4.95 11.37 8.01
CA ALA A 24 -4.23 11.18 6.76
C ALA A 24 -4.17 9.67 6.51
N ILE A 25 -4.99 9.19 5.59
CA ILE A 25 -4.92 7.83 5.11
C ILE A 25 -3.51 7.72 4.55
N GLN A 26 -2.67 6.88 5.17
CA GLN A 26 -1.34 6.58 4.67
C GLN A 26 -1.55 5.86 3.33
N SER A 27 -1.60 6.65 2.25
CA SER A 27 -1.99 6.17 0.94
C SER A 27 -0.84 5.39 0.31
N ILE A 28 -1.26 4.46 -0.54
CA ILE A 28 -0.38 3.72 -1.42
C ILE A 28 -0.90 3.97 -2.84
N GLU A 29 -0.30 4.95 -3.52
CA GLU A 29 -0.70 5.41 -4.85
C GLU A 29 -0.74 4.26 -5.86
N LEU A 30 0.10 3.23 -5.68
CA LEU A 30 0.08 2.01 -6.49
C LEU A 30 -1.30 1.34 -6.48
N LEU A 31 -1.95 1.25 -5.31
CA LEU A 31 -3.26 0.60 -5.13
C LEU A 31 -4.43 1.46 -5.60
N ASP A 32 -4.23 2.77 -5.75
CA ASP A 32 -5.25 3.71 -6.23
C ASP A 32 -5.28 3.80 -7.77
N GLN A 33 -4.28 3.24 -8.45
CA GLN A 33 -4.22 3.20 -9.90
C GLN A 33 -5.23 2.21 -10.49
N PRO A 34 -5.83 2.52 -11.65
CA PRO A 34 -6.63 1.57 -12.41
C PRO A 34 -5.81 0.31 -12.72
N ALA A 35 -6.41 -0.85 -12.52
CA ALA A 35 -5.78 -2.12 -12.86
C ALA A 35 -5.45 -2.20 -14.36
N THR A 36 -4.33 -2.83 -14.65
CA THR A 36 -3.80 -3.12 -15.98
C THR A 36 -3.57 -4.63 -16.13
N ALA A 37 -3.27 -5.09 -17.34
CA ALA A 37 -2.98 -6.50 -17.58
C ALA A 37 -1.74 -7.02 -16.82
N GLN A 38 -0.85 -6.15 -16.35
CA GLN A 38 0.32 -6.57 -15.56
C GLN A 38 -0.05 -6.90 -14.12
N ASP A 39 -1.18 -6.38 -13.64
CA ASP A 39 -1.67 -6.56 -12.26
C ASP A 39 -2.37 -7.92 -12.07
N GLU A 40 -2.64 -8.64 -13.16
CA GLU A 40 -3.16 -10.00 -13.09
C GLU A 40 -2.11 -10.92 -12.46
N LEU A 41 -2.51 -11.61 -11.39
CA LEU A 41 -1.67 -12.61 -10.75
C LEU A 41 -1.45 -13.80 -11.71
N PRO A 42 -0.25 -14.39 -11.74
CA PRO A 42 0.03 -15.52 -12.63
C PRO A 42 -0.90 -16.71 -12.41
N PRO A 43 -1.28 -17.42 -13.48
CA PRO A 43 -2.18 -18.58 -13.36
C PRO A 43 -1.53 -19.67 -12.51
N GLY A 44 -2.30 -20.24 -11.58
CA GLY A 44 -1.84 -21.31 -10.69
C GLY A 44 -1.13 -20.84 -9.42
N LEU A 45 -1.15 -19.53 -9.13
CA LEU A 45 -0.81 -19.00 -7.81
C LEU A 45 -1.91 -19.36 -6.80
N HIS A 46 -1.57 -19.91 -5.63
CA HIS A 46 -2.50 -20.37 -4.59
C HIS A 46 -2.34 -19.57 -3.29
N VAL A 47 -2.35 -18.24 -3.41
CA VAL A 47 -2.35 -17.31 -2.27
C VAL A 47 -3.75 -16.75 -2.02
N GLY A 48 -4.05 -16.38 -0.77
CA GLY A 48 -5.33 -15.81 -0.34
C GLY A 48 -5.15 -14.81 0.80
N GLY A 49 -6.23 -14.31 1.38
CA GLY A 49 -6.18 -13.32 2.48
C GLY A 49 -6.06 -11.86 2.01
N PHE A 50 -6.33 -11.59 0.73
CA PHE A 50 -6.36 -10.27 0.12
C PHE A 50 -7.65 -10.08 -0.69
N GLU A 51 -8.00 -8.82 -0.98
CA GLU A 51 -9.16 -8.49 -1.81
C GLU A 51 -8.88 -8.81 -3.29
N PRO A 52 -9.71 -9.65 -3.98
CA PRO A 52 -9.38 -10.23 -5.28
C PRO A 52 -9.02 -9.26 -6.42
N ASP A 53 -9.57 -8.04 -6.43
CA ASP A 53 -9.38 -7.05 -7.51
C ASP A 53 -8.35 -5.96 -7.18
N THR A 54 -7.67 -6.11 -6.05
CA THR A 54 -6.70 -5.14 -5.53
C THR A 54 -5.22 -5.46 -5.78
N PRO A 55 -4.80 -6.67 -6.23
CA PRO A 55 -3.42 -6.87 -6.60
C PRO A 55 -2.96 -5.82 -7.61
N ARG A 56 -1.76 -5.29 -7.38
CA ARG A 56 -1.04 -4.40 -8.28
C ARG A 56 0.39 -4.86 -8.38
N PHE A 57 0.88 -4.99 -9.60
CA PHE A 57 2.25 -5.34 -9.86
C PHE A 57 3.16 -4.20 -9.41
N ALA A 58 4.08 -4.49 -8.48
CA ALA A 58 5.00 -3.51 -7.95
C ALA A 58 6.32 -3.52 -8.72
N ALA A 59 6.93 -4.70 -8.86
CA ALA A 59 8.22 -4.85 -9.53
C ALA A 59 8.55 -6.32 -9.83
N THR A 60 9.46 -6.53 -10.77
CA THR A 60 10.20 -7.80 -10.91
C THR A 60 11.66 -7.55 -10.54
N VAL A 61 12.15 -8.29 -9.54
CA VAL A 61 13.52 -8.13 -9.03
C VAL A 61 14.15 -9.51 -8.87
N HIS A 62 15.29 -9.74 -9.52
CA HIS A 62 15.98 -11.04 -9.55
C HIS A 62 15.12 -12.24 -10.01
N GLY A 63 14.11 -12.00 -10.85
CA GLY A 63 13.21 -13.04 -11.35
C GLY A 63 12.07 -13.38 -10.39
N LEU A 64 11.90 -12.61 -9.31
CA LEU A 64 10.73 -12.64 -8.45
C LEU A 64 9.81 -11.46 -8.80
N SER A 65 8.53 -11.74 -9.04
CA SER A 65 7.48 -10.77 -9.26
C SER A 65 6.74 -10.49 -7.96
N PHE A 66 6.79 -9.22 -7.57
CA PHE A 66 6.18 -8.70 -6.35
C PHE A 66 4.89 -7.97 -6.69
N TYR A 67 3.82 -8.33 -5.99
CA TYR A 67 2.53 -7.65 -6.09
C TYR A 67 2.12 -7.14 -4.70
N VAL A 68 1.46 -5.99 -4.66
CA VAL A 68 0.86 -5.43 -3.45
C VAL A 68 -0.65 -5.49 -3.61
N ALA A 69 -1.36 -5.92 -2.57
CA ALA A 69 -2.82 -5.99 -2.55
C ALA A 69 -3.37 -5.44 -1.22
N ARG A 70 -4.66 -5.10 -1.18
CA ARG A 70 -5.34 -4.82 0.10
C ARG A 70 -5.62 -6.14 0.80
N ALA A 71 -5.37 -6.20 2.11
CA ALA A 71 -5.70 -7.37 2.90
C ALA A 71 -7.23 -7.57 2.95
N ALA A 72 -7.68 -8.82 2.99
CA ALA A 72 -9.09 -9.10 3.19
C ALA A 72 -9.50 -8.76 4.63
N SER A 73 -10.77 -8.40 4.83
CA SER A 73 -11.29 -8.05 6.14
C SER A 73 -11.07 -9.20 7.15
N GLY A 74 -10.29 -8.94 8.20
CA GLY A 74 -9.99 -9.92 9.26
C GLY A 74 -8.70 -10.71 9.06
N ASP A 75 -8.03 -10.60 7.90
CA ASP A 75 -6.72 -11.20 7.63
C ASP A 75 -5.55 -10.22 7.81
N ALA A 76 -5.86 -8.93 7.94
CA ALA A 76 -4.89 -7.94 8.39
C ALA A 76 -4.54 -8.19 9.88
N ALA A 77 -3.29 -7.92 10.27
CA ALA A 77 -2.84 -8.02 11.67
C ALA A 77 -3.82 -7.27 12.61
N GLU A 78 -4.00 -7.72 13.86
CA GLU A 78 -5.02 -7.16 14.79
C GLU A 78 -4.97 -5.63 14.98
N SER A 79 -3.85 -4.98 14.63
CA SER A 79 -3.65 -3.54 14.69
C SER A 79 -3.96 -2.78 13.40
N ALA A 80 -4.21 -3.47 12.29
CA ALA A 80 -4.56 -2.89 11.00
C ALA A 80 -6.08 -2.87 10.87
N THR A 81 -6.66 -1.69 10.61
CA THR A 81 -8.03 -1.69 10.10
C THR A 81 -8.04 -2.39 8.74
N ALA A 82 -9.14 -3.08 8.37
CA ALA A 82 -9.21 -3.78 7.09
C ALA A 82 -8.90 -2.86 5.88
N ASP A 83 -9.18 -1.56 6.02
CA ASP A 83 -8.91 -0.52 5.03
C ASP A 83 -7.42 -0.09 4.97
N GLU A 84 -6.60 -0.48 5.94
CA GLU A 84 -5.17 -0.16 6.08
C GLU A 84 -4.26 -1.41 5.98
N GLY A 85 -4.86 -2.60 5.89
CA GLY A 85 -4.13 -3.85 5.73
C GLY A 85 -3.60 -4.00 4.32
N LEU A 86 -2.32 -4.36 4.19
CA LEU A 86 -1.67 -4.66 2.93
C LEU A 86 -1.16 -6.09 2.92
N CYS A 87 -1.12 -6.68 1.73
CA CYS A 87 -0.44 -7.93 1.49
C CYS A 87 0.65 -7.74 0.43
N LEU A 88 1.83 -8.28 0.71
CA LEU A 88 2.90 -8.46 -0.27
C LEU A 88 2.86 -9.90 -0.76
N ILE A 89 2.70 -10.07 -2.07
CA ILE A 89 2.63 -11.35 -2.76
C ILE A 89 3.91 -11.53 -3.59
N ILE A 90 4.47 -12.73 -3.57
CA ILE A 90 5.64 -13.13 -4.35
C ILE A 90 5.23 -14.32 -5.20
N ALA A 91 5.07 -14.10 -6.51
CA ALA A 91 4.37 -15.05 -7.35
C ALA A 91 5.13 -16.38 -7.51
N GLU A 92 6.43 -16.33 -7.73
CA GLU A 92 7.25 -17.53 -8.03
C GLU A 92 7.40 -18.45 -6.81
N GLU A 93 7.24 -17.92 -5.60
CA GLU A 93 7.38 -18.66 -4.35
C GLU A 93 6.03 -19.06 -3.74
N ASP A 94 4.91 -18.77 -4.41
CA ASP A 94 3.55 -18.95 -3.90
C ASP A 94 3.38 -18.41 -2.47
N HIS A 95 3.98 -17.24 -2.23
CA HIS A 95 4.14 -16.67 -0.89
C HIS A 95 3.40 -15.36 -0.73
N ILE A 96 2.77 -15.19 0.43
CA ILE A 96 2.08 -13.97 0.81
C ILE A 96 2.33 -13.64 2.27
N VAL A 97 2.51 -12.35 2.56
CA VAL A 97 2.57 -11.81 3.92
C VAL A 97 1.63 -10.61 3.98
N CYS A 98 0.72 -10.61 4.94
CA CYS A 98 -0.21 -9.51 5.18
C CYS A 98 0.06 -8.83 6.52
N GLY A 99 -0.17 -7.52 6.60
CA GLY A 99 0.14 -6.71 7.78
C GLY A 99 -0.46 -5.31 7.68
N GLY A 100 -0.27 -4.51 8.73
CA GLY A 100 -0.64 -3.10 8.75
C GLY A 100 0.46 -2.19 8.23
N MET A 101 0.15 -0.89 8.12
CA MET A 101 1.12 0.16 7.80
C MET A 101 1.76 0.75 9.06
N PRO A 102 3.09 1.02 9.07
CA PRO A 102 4.06 0.61 8.05
C PRO A 102 4.23 -0.90 8.01
N PHE A 103 4.38 -1.45 6.80
CA PHE A 103 4.43 -2.88 6.59
C PHE A 103 5.88 -3.35 6.59
N ASP A 104 6.16 -4.37 7.41
CA ASP A 104 7.45 -5.03 7.52
C ASP A 104 7.27 -6.53 7.33
N ALA A 105 8.03 -7.12 6.40
CA ALA A 105 8.05 -8.55 6.18
C ALA A 105 9.48 -9.07 6.01
N SER A 106 9.70 -10.32 6.40
CA SER A 106 10.91 -11.04 6.05
C SER A 106 10.59 -12.48 5.66
N PHE A 107 11.17 -12.91 4.55
CA PHE A 107 10.94 -14.20 3.93
C PHE A 107 12.20 -14.59 3.15
N TYR A 108 12.61 -15.85 3.20
CA TYR A 108 13.71 -16.38 2.37
C TYR A 108 15.01 -15.54 2.39
N GLY A 109 15.34 -14.91 3.52
CA GLY A 109 16.52 -14.03 3.65
C GLY A 109 16.38 -12.66 2.99
N ILE A 110 15.22 -12.36 2.41
CA ILE A 110 14.81 -11.06 1.91
C ILE A 110 14.01 -10.36 3.02
N SER A 111 14.23 -9.07 3.15
CA SER A 111 13.40 -8.17 3.93
C SER A 111 12.67 -7.24 2.99
N ALA A 112 11.39 -7.00 3.25
CA ALA A 112 10.56 -6.09 2.51
C ALA A 112 9.91 -5.08 3.45
N LYS A 113 9.83 -3.84 2.98
CA LYS A 113 9.18 -2.72 3.65
C LYS A 113 8.21 -2.05 2.69
N ILE A 114 6.99 -1.80 3.15
CA ILE A 114 6.07 -0.88 2.46
C ILE A 114 5.80 0.30 3.37
N GLU A 115 6.17 1.49 2.90
CA GLU A 115 6.02 2.77 3.61
C GLU A 115 4.99 3.65 2.89
N ALA A 116 4.52 4.71 3.54
CA ALA A 116 3.56 5.64 2.94
C ALA A 116 4.18 6.39 1.73
N ASP A 117 3.34 6.89 0.82
CA ASP A 117 3.78 7.61 -0.38
C ASP A 117 4.69 8.83 -0.14
N ASP A 118 4.53 9.49 1.00
CA ASP A 118 5.27 10.69 1.41
C ASP A 118 6.50 10.37 2.28
N PHE A 119 6.79 9.08 2.47
CA PHE A 119 7.95 8.63 3.24
C PHE A 119 9.27 9.07 2.61
N ASP A 120 10.17 9.61 3.43
CA ASP A 120 11.53 9.95 3.02
C ASP A 120 12.42 8.70 2.91
N ALA A 121 12.58 8.22 1.68
CA ALA A 121 13.41 7.06 1.33
C ALA A 121 14.90 7.21 1.70
N SER A 122 15.39 8.41 2.03
CA SER A 122 16.81 8.70 2.29
C SER A 122 17.39 7.80 3.38
N ALA A 123 16.66 7.60 4.47
CA ALA A 123 17.13 6.78 5.59
C ALA A 123 17.30 5.31 5.17
N LEU A 124 16.26 4.71 4.57
CA LEU A 124 16.30 3.31 4.14
C LEU A 124 17.35 3.08 3.06
N THR A 125 17.44 3.95 2.07
CA THR A 125 18.44 3.82 1.00
C THR A 125 19.87 3.97 1.54
N SER A 126 20.10 4.87 2.51
CA SER A 126 21.39 4.99 3.21
C SER A 126 21.75 3.75 4.03
N ASP A 127 20.74 3.04 4.55
CA ASP A 127 20.88 1.77 5.26
C ASP A 127 21.01 0.55 4.33
N GLY A 128 21.14 0.78 3.02
CA GLY A 128 21.35 -0.27 2.02
C GLY A 128 20.09 -1.05 1.65
N TRP A 129 18.92 -0.42 1.70
CA TRP A 129 17.71 -0.92 1.08
C TRP A 129 17.61 -0.44 -0.37
N ASP A 130 17.14 -1.33 -1.24
CA ASP A 130 16.83 -1.01 -2.63
C ASP A 130 15.37 -0.55 -2.72
N GLN A 131 15.15 0.68 -3.16
CA GLN A 131 13.80 1.17 -3.49
C GLN A 131 13.41 0.64 -4.87
N VAL A 132 12.55 -0.37 -4.91
CA VAL A 132 12.16 -1.05 -6.15
C VAL A 132 10.85 -0.52 -6.72
N GLN A 133 10.05 0.10 -5.87
CA GLN A 133 8.99 1.01 -6.24
C GLN A 133 8.91 2.14 -5.19
N LYS A 134 8.24 3.25 -5.50
CA LYS A 134 8.09 4.45 -4.66
C LYS A 134 7.89 4.13 -3.17
N ASN A 135 7.02 3.18 -2.87
CA ASN A 135 6.67 2.77 -1.52
C ASN A 135 7.21 1.38 -1.11
N LEU A 136 7.82 0.61 -2.02
CA LEU A 136 8.31 -0.74 -1.75
C LEU A 136 9.85 -0.77 -1.74
N PHE A 137 10.39 -1.22 -0.61
CA PHE A 137 11.82 -1.34 -0.38
C PHE A 137 12.17 -2.79 -0.09
N LEU A 138 13.24 -3.28 -0.72
CA LEU A 138 13.73 -4.64 -0.54
C LEU A 138 15.19 -4.63 -0.07
N LYS A 139 15.57 -5.63 0.72
CA LYS A 139 16.95 -5.84 1.16
C LYS A 139 17.25 -7.33 1.26
N GLY A 140 18.51 -7.72 1.06
CA GLY A 140 18.93 -9.12 1.13
C GLY A 140 18.70 -9.93 -0.15
N LEU A 141 18.34 -9.26 -1.26
CA LEU A 141 18.11 -9.90 -2.56
C LEU A 141 19.37 -10.60 -3.13
N ASP A 142 20.56 -10.13 -2.79
CA ASP A 142 21.83 -10.74 -3.20
C ASP A 142 22.06 -12.15 -2.63
N VAL A 143 21.37 -12.53 -1.54
CA VAL A 143 21.51 -13.87 -0.93
C VAL A 143 20.98 -14.97 -1.86
N GLN A 144 20.07 -14.64 -2.78
CA GLN A 144 19.57 -15.57 -3.81
C GLN A 144 20.56 -15.76 -4.98
N ARG A 145 21.65 -14.98 -5.04
CA ARG A 145 22.69 -15.06 -6.08
C ARG A 145 23.72 -16.16 -5.76
N LYS A 146 23.28 -17.43 -5.87
CA LYS A 146 24.03 -18.72 -6.02
C LYS A 146 24.44 -19.52 -4.76
N PRO A 147 24.32 -20.86 -4.86
CA PRO A 147 25.44 -21.67 -5.37
C PRO A 147 25.13 -22.31 -6.73
N GLY A 148 26.16 -22.52 -7.56
CA GLY A 148 26.06 -22.71 -9.00
C GLY A 148 25.24 -23.91 -9.51
N ARG A 149 24.56 -23.70 -10.64
CA ARG A 149 24.23 -24.76 -11.58
C ARG A 149 25.48 -25.09 -12.39
N ASN A 150 26.36 -25.91 -11.80
CA ASN A 150 27.34 -26.68 -12.55
C ASN A 150 26.78 -28.10 -12.71
N ARG A 151 26.71 -28.53 -13.97
CA ARG A 151 26.19 -29.79 -14.54
C ARG A 151 24.74 -29.79 -14.95
#